data_AF-A0AAV6B5G2-F1
#
_entry.id   AF-A0AAV6B5G2-F1
#
_cell.length_a   1.000
_cell.length_b   1.000
_cell.length_c   1.000
_cell.angle_alpha   90.00
_cell.angle_beta   90.00
_cell.angle_gamma   90.00
#
_symmetry.space_group_name_H-M   'P 1'
#
loop_
_entity.id
_entity.type
_entity.pdbx_description
1 polymer ?
#
loop_
_entity_poly.entity_id
_entity_poly.type
_entity_poly.pdbx_seq_one_letter_code
_entity_poly.pdbx_strand_id
1 'polypeptide(L)'
;MSAAPVICFGQQPCGFFPRRFLFAKIQTARRLQSEIGGEIVFFYHDSDHDPRETRTTLRHRKTGEPFQFNFAFDNQVQRKFSPLYLKRVRADWRAKTELQLPAYVDRHWVEAFQQASAPTVGEFCLEMYRRMGLLEGIRVARS
;
A
#
# COMPACT_ATOMS: atom_id res chain seq x y z
N MET A 1 17.43 -28.60 -17.20
CA MET A 1 17.30 -27.13 -17.17
C MET A 1 17.14 -26.72 -15.72
N SER A 2 17.98 -25.83 -15.17
CA SER A 2 17.69 -25.27 -13.84
C SER A 2 16.50 -24.31 -13.98
N ALA A 3 15.54 -24.39 -13.07
CA ALA A 3 14.46 -23.42 -13.03
C ALA A 3 15.03 -21.99 -12.90
N ALA A 4 14.39 -21.02 -13.56
CA ALA A 4 14.76 -19.61 -13.39
C ALA A 4 14.60 -19.21 -11.91
N PRO A 5 15.47 -18.33 -11.37
CA PRO A 5 15.38 -17.93 -9.96
C PRO A 5 14.07 -17.17 -9.68
N VAL A 6 13.59 -17.29 -8.44
CA VAL A 6 12.42 -16.55 -7.94
C VAL A 6 12.89 -15.65 -6.80
N ILE A 7 12.68 -14.35 -6.95
CA ILE A 7 13.04 -13.32 -5.97
C ILE A 7 11.81 -12.97 -5.15
N CYS A 8 11.80 -13.41 -3.90
CA CYS A 8 10.63 -13.32 -3.04
C CYS A 8 10.81 -12.26 -1.95
N PHE A 9 9.79 -11.45 -1.71
CA PHE A 9 9.68 -10.65 -0.49
C PHE A 9 8.22 -10.55 -0.03
N GLY A 10 8.01 -10.36 1.27
CA GLY A 10 6.68 -10.25 1.86
C GLY A 10 6.47 -8.93 2.60
N GLN A 11 5.25 -8.42 2.56
CA GLN A 11 4.80 -7.28 3.37
C GLN A 11 3.28 -7.23 3.48
N GLN A 12 2.78 -6.85 4.66
CA GLN A 12 1.38 -6.48 4.86
C GLN A 12 1.03 -5.17 4.13
N PRO A 13 -0.26 -4.86 3.88
CA PRO A 13 -0.68 -3.51 3.53
C PRO A 13 -0.15 -2.48 4.54
N CYS A 14 0.83 -1.66 4.15
CA CYS A 14 1.54 -0.75 5.05
C CYS A 14 1.27 0.74 4.72
N GLY A 15 -0.01 1.07 4.55
CA GLY A 15 -0.49 2.41 4.19
C GLY A 15 -0.75 2.56 2.70
N PHE A 16 -1.70 3.43 2.33
CA PHE A 16 -2.07 3.68 0.93
C PHE A 16 -0.97 4.43 0.16
N PHE A 17 -0.16 5.25 0.84
CA PHE A 17 1.21 5.49 0.41
C PHE A 17 2.13 4.58 1.24
N PRO A 18 2.88 3.67 0.60
CA PRO A 18 3.62 2.64 1.30
C PRO A 18 4.76 3.22 2.12
N ARG A 19 5.04 2.60 3.26
CA ARG A 19 6.22 2.93 4.06
C ARG A 19 7.51 2.69 3.26
N ARG A 20 8.54 3.49 3.57
CA ARG A 20 9.84 3.48 2.88
C ARG A 20 10.49 2.10 2.79
N PHE A 21 10.28 1.23 3.78
CA PHE A 21 10.85 -0.12 3.76
C PHE A 21 10.20 -1.03 2.70
N LEU A 22 8.92 -0.85 2.35
CA LEU A 22 8.30 -1.61 1.27
C LEU A 22 8.88 -1.18 -0.07
N PHE A 23 9.04 0.13 -0.27
CA PHE A 23 9.75 0.66 -1.43
C PHE A 23 11.18 0.11 -1.52
N ALA A 24 11.92 0.08 -0.40
CA ALA A 24 13.26 -0.48 -0.37
C ALA A 24 13.28 -1.97 -0.76
N LYS A 25 12.34 -2.79 -0.26
CA LYS A 25 12.20 -4.20 -0.66
C LYS A 25 12.01 -4.35 -2.17
N ILE A 26 11.14 -3.52 -2.76
CA ILE A 26 10.88 -3.50 -4.21
C ILE A 26 12.14 -3.14 -5.00
N GLN A 27 12.85 -2.07 -4.59
CA GLN A 27 14.09 -1.65 -5.25
C GLN A 27 15.19 -2.71 -5.15
N THR A 28 15.33 -3.34 -3.98
CA THR A 28 16.27 -4.44 -3.78
C THR A 28 15.93 -5.64 -4.67
N ALA A 29 14.65 -6.01 -4.78
CA ALA A 29 14.23 -7.11 -5.64
C ALA A 29 14.50 -6.81 -7.13
N ARG A 30 14.23 -5.58 -7.59
CA ARG A 30 14.54 -5.14 -8.96
C ARG A 30 16.04 -5.16 -9.26
N ARG A 31 16.85 -4.67 -8.33
CA ARG A 31 18.30 -4.74 -8.45
C ARG A 31 18.77 -6.19 -8.56
N LEU A 32 18.30 -7.05 -7.67
CA LEU A 32 18.66 -8.46 -7.70
C LEU A 32 18.24 -9.11 -9.03
N GLN A 33 17.03 -8.83 -9.53
CA GLN A 33 16.55 -9.31 -10.83
C GLN A 33 17.44 -8.85 -11.99
N SER A 34 17.98 -7.62 -11.95
CA SER A 34 18.91 -7.16 -12.97
C SER A 34 20.27 -7.89 -12.95
N GLU A 35 20.66 -8.43 -11.80
CA GLU A 35 21.93 -9.14 -11.59
C GLU A 35 21.81 -10.64 -11.92
N ILE A 36 20.69 -11.29 -11.55
CA ILE A 36 20.53 -12.75 -11.66
C ILE A 36 19.37 -13.21 -12.56
N GLY A 37 18.62 -12.28 -13.15
CA GLY A 37 17.38 -12.57 -13.88
C GLY A 37 16.25 -13.08 -12.97
N GLY A 38 15.26 -13.75 -13.57
CA GLY A 38 14.18 -14.40 -12.84
C GLY A 38 12.91 -13.56 -12.63
N GLU A 39 11.96 -14.14 -11.89
CA GLU A 39 10.68 -13.51 -11.55
C GLU A 39 10.75 -12.86 -10.16
N ILE A 40 10.16 -11.67 -10.00
CA ILE A 40 9.93 -11.07 -8.68
C ILE A 40 8.52 -11.42 -8.20
N VAL A 41 8.43 -11.96 -6.98
CA VAL A 41 7.17 -12.32 -6.32
C VAL A 41 7.03 -11.54 -5.03
N PHE A 42 5.98 -10.72 -4.97
CA PHE A 42 5.56 -10.01 -3.77
C PHE A 42 4.46 -10.78 -3.06
N PHE A 43 4.77 -11.31 -1.88
CA PHE A 43 3.79 -11.88 -0.95
C PHE A 43 3.07 -10.75 -0.20
N TYR A 44 1.88 -10.42 -0.67
CA TYR A 44 1.01 -9.43 -0.07
C TYR A 44 0.21 -10.05 1.07
N HIS A 45 0.65 -9.81 2.30
CA HIS A 45 0.07 -10.42 3.51
C HIS A 45 -1.12 -9.62 4.04
N ASP A 46 -2.21 -9.58 3.29
CA ASP A 46 -3.46 -8.91 3.69
C ASP A 46 -4.42 -9.79 4.51
N SER A 47 -4.03 -11.04 4.81
CA SER A 47 -4.68 -11.90 5.81
C SER A 47 -4.41 -11.47 7.26
N ASP A 48 -3.38 -10.66 7.52
CA ASP A 48 -3.23 -10.01 8.82
C ASP A 48 -4.40 -9.03 9.06
N HIS A 49 -4.68 -8.70 10.31
CA HIS A 49 -5.78 -7.86 10.72
C HIS A 49 -5.35 -6.52 11.35
N ASP A 50 -4.06 -6.30 11.64
CA ASP A 50 -3.60 -5.12 12.40
C ASP A 50 -3.81 -3.79 11.62
N PRO A 51 -4.78 -2.94 12.03
CA PRO A 51 -5.05 -1.67 11.36
C PRO A 51 -4.00 -0.59 11.64
N ARG A 52 -2.98 -0.86 12.48
CA ARG A 52 -1.88 0.08 12.74
C ARG A 52 -0.83 0.03 11.63
N GLU A 53 -0.71 -1.11 10.95
CA GLU A 53 0.20 -1.27 9.82
C GLU A 53 -0.22 -0.39 8.64
N THR A 54 -1.53 -0.17 8.48
CA THR A 54 -2.12 0.58 7.37
C THR A 54 -2.03 2.11 7.53
N ARG A 55 -1.32 2.59 8.55
CA ARG A 55 -1.10 4.03 8.75
C ARG A 55 -0.13 4.57 7.70
N THR A 56 -0.55 5.65 7.06
CA THR A 56 0.25 6.43 6.13
C THR A 56 0.71 7.71 6.82
N THR A 57 2.02 7.80 7.09
CA THR A 57 2.63 9.00 7.66
C THR A 57 3.16 9.89 6.55
N LEU A 58 2.66 11.12 6.45
CA LEU A 58 3.12 12.12 5.50
C LEU A 58 3.59 13.37 6.23
N ARG A 59 4.39 14.21 5.58
CA ARG A 59 4.84 15.50 6.14
C ARG A 59 4.14 16.64 5.43
N HIS A 60 3.66 17.61 6.19
CA HIS A 60 3.05 18.79 5.62
C HIS A 60 4.09 19.56 4.78
N ARG A 61 3.74 19.92 3.53
CA ARG A 61 4.69 20.44 2.54
C ARG A 61 5.30 21.79 2.93
N LYS A 62 4.58 22.62 3.72
CA LYS A 62 5.09 23.94 4.16
C LYS A 62 5.79 23.91 5.51
N THR A 63 5.37 23.04 6.43
CA THR A 63 5.83 23.08 7.83
C THR A 63 6.70 21.88 8.21
N GLY A 64 6.72 20.82 7.40
CA GLY A 64 7.47 19.59 7.68
C GLY A 64 6.86 18.70 8.77
N GLU A 65 5.83 19.18 9.46
CA GLU A 65 5.15 18.46 10.54
C GLU A 65 4.55 17.13 10.05
N PRO A 66 4.80 16.01 10.76
CA PRO A 66 4.25 14.72 10.38
C PRO A 66 2.76 14.64 10.73
N PHE A 67 1.98 14.02 9.84
CA PHE A 67 0.59 13.67 10.08
C PHE A 67 0.36 12.21 9.72
N GLN A 68 -0.42 11.51 10.55
CA GLN A 68 -0.76 10.11 10.34
C GLN A 68 -2.18 10.00 9.79
N PHE A 69 -2.29 9.61 8.53
CA PHE A 69 -3.54 9.17 7.94
C PHE A 69 -3.77 7.69 8.26
N ASN A 70 -5.03 7.33 8.50
CA ASN A 70 -5.45 5.95 8.52
C ASN A 70 -6.86 5.82 7.95
N PHE A 71 -7.25 4.59 7.62
CA PHE A 71 -8.60 4.27 7.19
C PHE A 71 -9.61 4.50 8.31
N ALA A 72 -10.79 4.99 7.94
CA ALA A 72 -11.96 4.89 8.80
C ALA A 72 -12.73 3.62 8.41
N PHE A 73 -13.01 2.76 9.40
CA PHE A 73 -13.62 1.44 9.21
C PHE A 73 -15.12 1.49 9.51
N ASP A 74 -15.95 0.68 8.85
CA ASP A 74 -17.42 0.81 9.06
C ASP A 74 -17.86 0.44 10.47
N ASN A 75 -17.12 -0.43 11.17
CA ASN A 75 -17.42 -0.78 12.56
C ASN A 75 -16.18 -1.20 13.36
N GLN A 76 -16.32 -1.25 14.68
CA GLN A 76 -15.22 -1.56 15.59
C GLN A 76 -14.82 -3.04 15.57
N VAL A 77 -15.77 -3.95 15.34
CA VAL A 77 -15.53 -5.40 15.30
C VAL A 77 -14.58 -5.72 14.15
N GLN A 78 -14.90 -5.27 12.93
CA GLN A 78 -14.04 -5.48 11.78
C GLN A 78 -12.68 -4.81 11.95
N ARG A 79 -12.63 -3.61 12.58
CA ARG A 79 -11.38 -2.92 12.84
C ARG A 79 -10.44 -3.78 13.67
N LYS A 80 -10.97 -4.48 14.68
CA LYS A 80 -10.19 -5.30 15.60
C LYS A 80 -9.84 -6.68 15.03
N PHE A 81 -10.75 -7.31 14.28
CA PHE A 81 -10.66 -8.75 14.03
C PHE A 81 -10.66 -9.16 12.56
N SER A 82 -11.21 -8.36 11.65
CA SER A 82 -11.25 -8.74 10.24
C SER A 82 -9.85 -8.65 9.61
N PRO A 83 -9.47 -9.61 8.76
CA PRO A 83 -8.26 -9.49 7.96
C PRO A 83 -8.38 -8.27 7.02
N LEU A 84 -7.25 -7.68 6.62
CA LEU A 84 -7.19 -6.45 5.84
C LEU A 84 -7.88 -6.58 4.47
N TYR A 85 -7.92 -7.78 3.88
CA TYR A 85 -8.67 -8.02 2.64
C TYR A 85 -10.20 -8.00 2.81
N LEU A 86 -10.74 -8.19 4.02
CA LEU A 86 -12.17 -8.07 4.35
C LEU A 86 -12.52 -6.79 5.12
N LYS A 87 -11.51 -6.06 5.60
CA LYS A 87 -11.70 -4.87 6.43
C LYS A 87 -12.16 -3.71 5.54
N ARG A 88 -13.45 -3.41 5.60
CA ARG A 88 -14.13 -2.39 4.80
C ARG A 88 -13.82 -0.98 5.27
N VAL A 89 -13.78 -0.09 4.29
CA VAL A 89 -13.53 1.34 4.47
C VAL A 89 -14.85 2.09 4.40
N ARG A 90 -15.05 3.05 5.32
CA ARG A 90 -16.22 3.92 5.32
C ARG A 90 -16.34 4.69 4.02
N ALA A 91 -17.56 4.75 3.48
CA ALA A 91 -17.84 5.44 2.22
C ALA A 91 -17.41 6.92 2.22
N ASP A 92 -17.51 7.61 3.37
CA ASP A 92 -17.15 9.02 3.50
C ASP A 92 -15.65 9.27 3.75
N TRP A 93 -14.86 8.22 4.00
CA TRP A 93 -13.45 8.34 4.34
C TRP A 93 -12.65 8.95 3.19
N ARG A 94 -12.81 8.41 1.96
CA ARG A 94 -12.00 8.81 0.81
C ARG A 94 -12.14 10.30 0.52
N ALA A 95 -13.38 10.80 0.46
CA ALA A 95 -13.66 12.22 0.25
C ALA A 95 -13.05 13.11 1.34
N LYS A 96 -13.11 12.70 2.61
CA LYS A 96 -12.50 13.45 3.73
C LYS A 96 -10.98 13.45 3.70
N THR A 97 -10.35 12.34 3.31
CA THR A 97 -8.91 12.23 3.18
C THR A 97 -8.41 13.03 1.98
N GLU A 98 -9.10 12.95 0.85
CA GLU A 98 -8.78 13.70 -0.37
C GLU A 98 -8.67 15.21 -0.13
N LEU A 99 -9.58 15.81 0.63
CA LEU A 99 -9.55 17.24 0.98
C LEU A 99 -8.28 17.64 1.74
N GLN A 100 -7.64 16.72 2.45
CA GLN A 100 -6.45 16.99 3.25
C GLN A 100 -5.16 16.75 2.45
N LEU A 101 -5.16 15.82 1.48
CA LEU A 101 -3.94 15.36 0.79
C LEU A 101 -3.12 16.45 0.07
N PRO A 102 -3.69 17.50 -0.55
CA PRO A 102 -2.91 18.53 -1.23
C PRO A 102 -1.88 19.25 -0.34
N ALA A 103 -2.09 19.23 0.98
CA ALA A 103 -1.16 19.80 1.95
C ALA A 103 0.07 18.91 2.20
N TYR A 104 0.06 17.65 1.75
CA TYR A 104 1.06 16.63 2.09
C TYR A 104 1.77 16.00 0.89
N VAL A 105 1.11 15.92 -0.27
CA VAL A 105 1.67 15.31 -1.48
C VAL A 105 1.45 16.21 -2.69
N ASP A 106 2.23 15.97 -3.74
CA ASP A 106 2.06 16.65 -5.03
C ASP A 106 0.77 16.23 -5.71
N ARG A 107 0.30 17.08 -6.64
CA ARG A 107 -0.99 16.93 -7.33
C ARG A 107 -1.18 15.56 -7.98
N HIS A 108 -0.16 15.01 -8.63
CA HIS A 108 -0.27 13.71 -9.29
C HIS A 108 -0.60 12.56 -8.31
N TRP A 109 -0.14 12.64 -7.05
CA TRP A 109 -0.50 11.67 -6.02
C TRP A 109 -1.90 11.87 -5.45
N VAL A 110 -2.40 13.10 -5.45
CA VAL A 110 -3.81 13.37 -5.14
C VAL A 110 -4.70 12.77 -6.23
N GLU A 111 -4.35 12.96 -7.50
CA GLU A 111 -5.08 12.41 -8.65
C GLU A 111 -5.05 10.87 -8.65
N ALA A 112 -3.90 10.25 -8.35
CA ALA A 112 -3.82 8.81 -8.18
C ALA A 112 -4.74 8.30 -7.05
N PHE A 113 -4.79 9.00 -5.92
CA PHE A 113 -5.69 8.68 -4.80
C PHE A 113 -7.18 8.84 -5.16
N GLN A 114 -7.52 9.89 -5.90
CA GLN A 114 -8.89 10.15 -6.37
C GLN A 114 -9.42 9.06 -7.29
N GLN A 115 -8.54 8.50 -8.11
CA GLN A 115 -8.91 7.42 -9.01
C GLN A 115 -8.96 6.06 -8.31
N ALA A 116 -8.31 5.92 -7.15
CA ALA A 116 -8.36 4.68 -6.37
C ALA A 116 -9.76 4.45 -5.78
N SER A 117 -10.33 3.28 -6.05
CA SER A 117 -11.67 2.90 -5.59
C SER A 117 -11.69 1.42 -5.26
N ALA A 118 -11.52 1.13 -3.98
CA ALA A 118 -11.56 -0.22 -3.46
C ALA A 118 -12.35 -0.28 -2.15
N PRO A 119 -13.17 -1.33 -1.94
CA PRO A 119 -14.05 -1.41 -0.77
C PRO A 119 -13.32 -1.79 0.51
N THR A 120 -12.11 -2.36 0.42
CA THR A 120 -11.34 -2.87 1.57
C THR A 120 -9.95 -2.27 1.63
N VAL A 121 -9.36 -2.29 2.83
CA VAL A 121 -8.04 -1.68 3.09
C VAL A 121 -6.93 -2.34 2.27
N GLY A 122 -6.93 -3.67 2.19
CA GLY A 122 -5.95 -4.41 1.38
C GLY A 122 -6.04 -4.01 -0.09
N GLU A 123 -7.23 -4.04 -0.67
CA GLU A 123 -7.41 -3.66 -2.07
C GLU A 123 -7.04 -2.20 -2.33
N PHE A 124 -7.41 -1.28 -1.43
CA PHE A 124 -7.11 0.14 -1.60
C PHE A 124 -5.61 0.42 -1.59
N CYS A 125 -4.88 -0.18 -0.65
CA CYS A 125 -3.42 -0.06 -0.61
C CYS A 125 -2.80 -0.67 -1.88
N LEU A 126 -3.25 -1.84 -2.29
CA LEU A 126 -2.71 -2.52 -3.47
C LEU A 126 -2.97 -1.73 -4.76
N GLU A 127 -4.16 -1.17 -4.92
CA GLU A 127 -4.49 -0.30 -6.06
C GLU A 127 -3.59 0.94 -6.09
N MET A 128 -3.38 1.59 -4.95
CA MET A 128 -2.45 2.70 -4.87
C MET A 128 -1.03 2.31 -5.28
N TYR A 129 -0.53 1.16 -4.85
CA TYR A 129 0.81 0.70 -5.23
C TYR A 129 0.92 0.45 -6.74
N ARG A 130 -0.14 -0.05 -7.38
CA ARG A 130 -0.22 -0.17 -8.85
C ARG A 130 -0.19 1.20 -9.52
N ARG A 131 -1.00 2.16 -9.05
CA ARG A 131 -1.05 3.53 -9.59
C ARG A 131 0.27 4.29 -9.43
N MET A 132 1.06 3.92 -8.44
CA MET A 132 2.41 4.43 -8.23
C MET A 132 3.49 3.74 -9.09
N GLY A 133 3.13 2.78 -9.95
CA GLY A 133 4.09 2.03 -10.78
C GLY A 133 5.01 1.09 -10.00
N LEU A 134 4.71 0.85 -8.71
CA LEU A 134 5.59 0.07 -7.84
C LEU A 134 5.57 -1.43 -8.14
N LEU A 135 4.49 -1.92 -8.77
CA LEU A 135 4.23 -3.34 -8.98
C LEU A 135 4.45 -3.80 -10.44
N GLU A 136 4.97 -2.92 -11.29
CA GLU A 136 5.33 -3.28 -12.67
C GLU A 136 6.41 -4.37 -12.68
N GLY A 137 6.15 -5.45 -13.43
CA GLY A 137 7.02 -6.61 -13.52
C GLY A 137 7.06 -7.50 -12.27
N ILE A 138 6.16 -7.28 -11.31
CA ILE A 138 6.11 -8.03 -10.04
C ILE A 138 4.82 -8.84 -9.97
N ARG A 139 4.94 -10.17 -9.78
CA ARG A 139 3.79 -11.01 -9.48
C ARG A 139 3.37 -10.81 -8.04
N VAL A 140 2.11 -10.42 -7.82
CA VAL A 140 1.53 -10.32 -6.48
C VAL A 140 0.90 -11.66 -6.11
N ALA A 141 1.45 -12.32 -5.10
CA ALA A 141 0.85 -13.49 -4.47
C ALA A 141 0.16 -13.07 -3.17
N ARG A 142 -1.06 -13.53 -2.95
CA ARG A 142 -1.85 -13.20 -1.75
C ARG A 142 -2.01 -14.43 -0.87
N SER A 143 -2.11 -14.18 0.43
CA SER A 143 -2.38 -15.20 1.46
C SER A 143 -3.87 -15.48 1.61
#